data_AF-A0A6G3S0F0-F1
#
_entry.id   AF-A0A6G3S0F0-F1
#
_cell.length_a   1.000
_cell.length_b   1.000
_cell.length_c   1.000
_cell.angle_alpha   90.00
_cell.angle_beta   90.00
_cell.angle_gamma   90.00
#
_symmetry.space_group_name_H-M   'P 1'
#
loop_
_entity.id
_entity.type
_entity.pdbx_description
1 polymer ?
#
loop_
_entity_poly.entity_id
_entity_poly.type
_entity_poly.pdbx_seq_one_letter_code
_entity_poly.pdbx_strand_id
1 'polypeptide(L)'
;RVCGQLHEAARRSLGPGQGELDRAAFEELFPWGVRGGVSGWASAVLAEGVLVPAGSGYRFAHEEVADWIQGMHLDLDAALDALVFRRRGGGSVPVPRHRAGPVVRALLLVERQQGCAELGAKLGELADWFTPGEGAGRQSGRGGSEASWWAAHLVGEVLLRVRDAAAHLPVLEGLADAGAFGPWFWTALDVDDDVRFALLRRLVLHDDAAPGGRYLDAVAEALAADPRRAQRR
;
A
#
# COMPACT_ATOMS: atom_id res chain seq x y z
N ARG A 1 26.28 -9.77 9.69
CA ARG A 1 26.08 -11.08 9.00
C ARG A 1 24.61 -11.49 9.05
N VAL A 2 23.99 -11.53 10.24
CA VAL A 2 22.55 -11.86 10.41
C VAL A 2 21.61 -10.86 9.72
N CYS A 3 21.86 -9.54 9.77
CA CYS A 3 21.04 -8.57 9.02
C CYS A 3 21.04 -8.86 7.50
N GLY A 4 22.18 -9.20 6.90
CA GLY A 4 22.25 -9.57 5.48
C GLY A 4 21.44 -10.83 5.16
N GLN A 5 21.44 -11.81 6.06
CA GLN A 5 20.66 -13.04 5.91
C GLN A 5 19.14 -12.78 6.06
N LEU A 6 18.73 -11.84 6.90
CA LEU A 6 17.33 -11.41 6.99
C LEU A 6 16.85 -10.68 5.72
N HIS A 7 17.69 -9.84 5.13
CA HIS A 7 17.39 -9.21 3.84
C HIS A 7 17.25 -10.24 2.72
N GLU A 8 18.12 -11.25 2.72
CA GLU A 8 18.03 -12.35 1.74
C GLU A 8 16.79 -13.23 1.98
N ALA A 9 16.45 -13.52 3.25
CA ALA A 9 15.21 -14.22 3.60
C ALA A 9 13.97 -13.46 3.11
N ALA A 10 13.94 -12.13 3.31
CA ALA A 10 12.86 -11.27 2.82
C ALA A 10 12.75 -11.29 1.29
N ARG A 11 13.88 -11.18 0.58
CA ARG A 11 13.94 -11.27 -0.89
C ARG A 11 13.39 -12.62 -1.39
N ARG A 12 13.82 -13.74 -0.79
CA ARG A 12 13.33 -15.07 -1.17
C ARG A 12 11.85 -15.28 -0.86
N SER A 13 11.33 -14.62 0.19
CA SER A 13 9.90 -14.63 0.56
C SER A 13 9.00 -13.85 -0.41
N LEU A 14 9.56 -13.09 -1.36
CA LEU A 14 8.81 -12.43 -2.46
C LEU A 14 8.56 -13.36 -3.66
N GLY A 15 9.23 -14.51 -3.72
CA GLY A 15 9.08 -15.49 -4.80
C GLY A 15 7.69 -16.15 -4.86
N PRO A 16 7.49 -17.12 -5.78
CA PRO A 16 6.24 -17.87 -5.93
C PRO A 16 5.99 -18.74 -4.69
N GLY A 17 5.43 -18.13 -3.66
CA GLY A 17 5.12 -18.68 -2.35
C GLY A 17 4.26 -17.66 -1.61
N GLN A 18 3.41 -18.12 -0.68
CA GLN A 18 2.45 -17.28 0.06
C GLN A 18 3.14 -16.36 1.10
N GLY A 19 4.28 -15.77 0.75
CA GLY A 19 5.13 -15.02 1.68
C GLY A 19 5.96 -15.89 2.63
N GLU A 20 6.04 -17.19 2.35
CA GLU A 20 6.81 -18.16 3.13
C GLU A 20 8.21 -18.37 2.54
N LEU A 21 9.19 -18.49 3.43
CA LEU A 21 10.50 -19.04 3.16
C LEU A 21 10.44 -20.55 3.34
N ASP A 22 10.77 -21.32 2.32
CA ASP A 22 10.80 -22.77 2.44
C ASP A 22 11.87 -23.23 3.47
N ARG A 23 11.70 -24.44 3.98
CA ARG A 23 12.57 -24.98 5.03
C ARG A 23 14.03 -25.09 4.60
N ALA A 24 14.31 -25.44 3.35
CA ALA A 24 15.68 -25.60 2.87
C ALA A 24 16.38 -24.24 2.80
N ALA A 25 15.69 -23.22 2.27
CA ALA A 25 16.17 -21.85 2.23
C ALA A 25 16.36 -21.26 3.63
N PHE A 26 15.47 -21.59 4.59
CA PHE A 26 15.67 -21.20 6.00
C PHE A 26 16.95 -21.81 6.58
N GLU A 27 17.17 -23.12 6.43
CA GLU A 27 18.33 -23.80 7.01
C GLU A 27 19.66 -23.40 6.34
N GLU A 28 19.61 -23.00 5.07
CA GLU A 28 20.74 -22.40 4.34
C GLU A 28 21.12 -21.03 4.93
N LEU A 29 20.13 -20.16 5.16
CA LEU A 29 20.35 -18.81 5.67
C LEU A 29 20.65 -18.80 7.18
N PHE A 30 20.01 -19.68 7.93
CA PHE A 30 20.09 -19.79 9.38
C PHE A 30 20.44 -21.25 9.74
N PRO A 31 21.74 -21.60 9.79
CA PRO A 31 22.13 -22.96 10.11
C PRO A 31 21.78 -23.33 11.56
N TRP A 32 21.48 -24.61 11.80
CA TRP A 32 21.31 -25.20 13.12
C TRP A 32 22.65 -25.54 13.78
N GLY A 33 22.69 -25.50 15.12
CA GLY A 33 23.82 -25.98 15.92
C GLY A 33 25.12 -25.20 15.70
N VAL A 34 26.25 -25.73 16.16
CA VAL A 34 27.57 -25.14 15.90
C VAL A 34 28.19 -25.85 14.69
N ARG A 35 28.46 -25.12 13.61
CA ARG A 35 29.20 -25.64 12.45
C ARG A 35 30.51 -24.88 12.32
N GLY A 36 31.64 -25.61 12.36
CA GLY A 36 32.97 -25.02 12.18
C GLY A 36 33.36 -23.94 13.21
N GLY A 37 32.84 -24.02 14.44
CA GLY A 37 33.12 -23.06 15.52
C GLY A 37 32.23 -21.79 15.52
N VAL A 38 31.30 -21.65 14.57
CA VAL A 38 30.31 -20.56 14.55
C VAL A 38 28.97 -21.08 15.05
N SER A 39 28.36 -20.41 16.02
CA SER A 39 26.99 -20.69 16.46
C SER A 39 26.01 -20.41 15.33
N GLY A 40 25.23 -21.42 14.97
CA GLY A 40 24.09 -21.31 14.10
C GLY A 40 22.99 -20.47 14.73
N TRP A 41 22.26 -19.75 13.88
CA TRP A 41 21.33 -18.71 14.31
C TRP A 41 19.87 -19.15 14.25
N ALA A 42 19.57 -20.36 13.75
CA ALA A 42 18.20 -20.88 13.63
C ALA A 42 17.43 -20.77 14.95
N SER A 43 17.98 -21.30 16.04
CA SER A 43 17.34 -21.27 17.35
C SER A 43 17.13 -19.85 17.86
N ALA A 44 18.07 -18.95 17.63
CA ALA A 44 17.95 -17.55 18.05
C ALA A 44 16.87 -16.81 17.24
N VAL A 45 16.85 -16.97 15.92
CA VAL A 45 15.85 -16.36 15.03
C VAL A 45 14.43 -16.79 15.38
N LEU A 46 14.24 -18.06 15.77
CA LEU A 46 12.95 -18.58 16.21
C LEU A 46 12.60 -18.17 17.65
N ALA A 47 13.57 -18.19 18.58
CA ALA A 47 13.35 -17.82 19.98
C ALA A 47 13.04 -16.32 20.14
N GLU A 48 13.71 -15.47 19.36
CA GLU A 48 13.47 -14.03 19.31
C GLU A 48 12.24 -13.67 18.46
N GLY A 49 11.55 -14.66 17.88
CA GLY A 49 10.32 -14.44 17.12
C GLY A 49 10.53 -13.63 15.83
N VAL A 50 11.73 -13.63 15.25
CA VAL A 50 11.97 -12.92 13.98
C VAL A 50 11.29 -13.64 12.82
N LEU A 51 11.45 -14.97 12.78
CA LEU A 51 10.70 -15.87 11.91
C LEU A 51 9.93 -16.87 12.77
N VAL A 52 8.77 -17.30 12.30
CA VAL A 52 7.92 -18.31 12.93
C VAL A 52 7.57 -19.40 11.93
N PRO A 53 7.37 -20.65 12.37
CA PRO A 53 6.87 -21.71 11.50
C PRO A 53 5.53 -21.33 10.86
N ALA A 54 5.39 -21.59 9.58
CA ALA A 54 4.16 -21.40 8.82
C ALA A 54 4.07 -22.46 7.73
N GLY A 55 3.00 -23.27 7.77
CA GLY A 55 2.85 -24.40 6.85
C GLY A 55 4.05 -25.35 6.90
N SER A 56 4.69 -25.54 5.74
CA SER A 56 5.90 -26.36 5.57
C SER A 56 7.21 -25.57 5.70
N GLY A 57 7.14 -24.25 5.94
CA GLY A 57 8.28 -23.35 5.97
C GLY A 57 8.21 -22.37 7.14
N TYR A 58 8.68 -21.16 6.90
CA TYR A 58 8.78 -20.09 7.88
C TYR A 58 8.29 -18.77 7.29
N ARG A 59 7.74 -17.90 8.12
CA ARG A 59 7.38 -16.53 7.74
C ARG A 59 7.87 -15.55 8.79
N PHE A 60 7.96 -14.28 8.42
CA PHE A 60 8.20 -13.21 9.40
C PHE A 60 7.04 -13.16 10.39
N ALA A 61 7.35 -13.08 11.68
CA ALA A 61 6.31 -13.03 12.71
C ALA A 61 5.57 -11.70 12.70
N HIS A 62 6.28 -10.61 12.38
CA HIS A 62 5.73 -9.26 12.32
C HIS A 62 5.55 -8.84 10.86
N GLU A 63 4.29 -8.72 10.45
CA GLU A 63 3.90 -8.35 9.08
C GLU A 63 4.47 -6.98 8.69
N GLU A 64 4.36 -5.97 9.54
CA GLU A 64 4.89 -4.63 9.23
C GLU A 64 6.41 -4.61 8.99
N VAL A 65 7.17 -5.39 9.76
CA VAL A 65 8.62 -5.54 9.56
C VAL A 65 8.90 -6.30 8.27
N ALA A 66 8.14 -7.37 8.01
CA ALA A 66 8.23 -8.13 6.76
C ALA A 66 7.99 -7.22 5.56
N ASP A 67 6.91 -6.44 5.58
CA ASP A 67 6.51 -5.51 4.53
C ASP A 67 7.59 -4.46 4.28
N TRP A 68 8.17 -3.92 5.34
CA TRP A 68 9.24 -2.94 5.21
C TRP A 68 10.49 -3.54 4.57
N ILE A 69 10.95 -4.71 5.01
CA ILE A 69 12.17 -5.33 4.45
C ILE A 69 11.91 -5.85 3.03
N GLN A 70 10.77 -6.48 2.80
CA GLN A 70 10.37 -6.98 1.48
C GLN A 70 10.17 -5.83 0.48
N GLY A 71 9.51 -4.74 0.88
CA GLY A 71 9.33 -3.57 0.02
C GLY A 71 10.65 -2.93 -0.45
N MET A 72 11.74 -3.09 0.30
CA MET A 72 13.08 -2.64 -0.15
C MET A 72 13.67 -3.49 -1.28
N HIS A 73 13.23 -4.75 -1.44
CA HIS A 73 13.72 -5.66 -2.48
C HIS A 73 12.70 -5.91 -3.60
N LEU A 74 11.50 -5.35 -3.48
CA LEU A 74 10.42 -5.54 -4.44
C LEU A 74 10.72 -4.79 -5.74
N ASP A 75 10.62 -5.49 -6.87
CA ASP A 75 10.50 -4.85 -8.19
C ASP A 75 9.11 -4.26 -8.32
N LEU A 76 8.99 -2.96 -8.05
CA LEU A 76 7.71 -2.27 -7.98
C LEU A 76 7.00 -2.26 -9.33
N ASP A 77 7.70 -2.00 -10.43
CA ASP A 77 7.07 -1.87 -11.74
C ASP A 77 6.56 -3.24 -12.22
N ALA A 78 7.32 -4.32 -12.00
CA ALA A 78 6.84 -5.67 -12.25
C ALA A 78 5.64 -6.05 -11.36
N ALA A 79 5.64 -5.62 -10.10
CA ALA A 79 4.53 -5.85 -9.19
C ALA A 79 3.25 -5.12 -9.63
N LEU A 80 3.35 -3.84 -10.02
CA LEU A 80 2.21 -3.06 -10.51
C LEU A 80 1.69 -3.61 -11.85
N ASP A 81 2.58 -4.05 -12.75
CA ASP A 81 2.19 -4.71 -14.01
C ASP A 81 1.41 -6.01 -13.75
N ALA A 82 1.82 -6.80 -12.75
CA ALA A 82 1.13 -8.04 -12.39
C ALA A 82 -0.22 -7.79 -11.68
N LEU A 83 -0.29 -6.80 -10.78
CA LEU A 83 -1.44 -6.57 -9.90
C LEU A 83 -2.53 -5.71 -10.55
N VAL A 84 -2.14 -4.65 -11.27
CA VAL A 84 -3.05 -3.61 -11.75
C VAL A 84 -3.10 -3.60 -13.27
N PHE A 85 -1.95 -3.53 -13.94
CA PHE A 85 -1.95 -3.31 -15.39
C PHE A 85 -2.22 -4.57 -16.22
N ARG A 86 -2.06 -5.76 -15.60
CA ARG A 86 -2.19 -7.11 -16.16
C ARG A 86 -2.19 -7.14 -17.69
N ARG A 87 -1.01 -6.95 -18.30
CA ARG A 87 -0.83 -7.27 -19.72
C ARG A 87 -1.13 -8.77 -19.89
N ARG A 88 -2.25 -9.08 -20.54
CA ARG A 88 -2.75 -10.46 -20.71
C ARG A 88 -1.63 -11.40 -21.20
N GLY A 89 -1.29 -12.41 -20.40
CA GLY A 89 -0.44 -13.52 -20.86
C GLY A 89 0.11 -14.38 -19.73
N GLY A 90 -0.65 -15.39 -19.29
CA GLY A 90 -0.17 -16.48 -18.42
C GLY A 90 -0.92 -16.57 -17.10
N GLY A 91 -1.35 -17.79 -16.74
CA GLY A 91 -2.12 -18.08 -15.53
C GLY A 91 -1.30 -17.95 -14.26
N SER A 92 -0.99 -16.71 -13.85
CA SER A 92 -0.44 -16.44 -12.53
C SER A 92 -1.50 -16.75 -11.47
N VAL A 93 -1.05 -17.37 -10.37
CA VAL A 93 -1.89 -17.59 -9.18
C VAL A 93 -2.33 -16.22 -8.65
N PRO A 94 -3.62 -16.01 -8.30
CA PRO A 94 -4.08 -14.76 -7.74
C PRO A 94 -3.22 -14.34 -6.54
N VAL A 95 -2.74 -13.11 -6.55
CA VAL A 95 -1.94 -12.58 -5.44
C VAL A 95 -2.88 -12.29 -4.26
N PRO A 96 -2.63 -12.85 -3.07
CA PRO A 96 -3.44 -12.55 -1.90
C PRO A 96 -3.39 -11.07 -1.52
N ARG A 97 -4.54 -10.52 -1.12
CA ARG A 97 -4.68 -9.10 -0.74
C ARG A 97 -3.78 -8.66 0.42
N HIS A 98 -3.45 -9.56 1.35
CA HIS A 98 -2.52 -9.27 2.45
C HIS A 98 -1.09 -8.98 1.96
N ARG A 99 -0.77 -9.25 0.69
CA ARG A 99 0.53 -8.92 0.07
C ARG A 99 0.60 -7.46 -0.41
N ALA A 100 -0.37 -6.62 -0.06
CA ALA A 100 -0.32 -5.18 -0.35
C ALA A 100 0.81 -4.46 0.38
N GLY A 101 1.12 -4.89 1.60
CA GLY A 101 2.09 -4.25 2.47
C GLY A 101 3.44 -3.93 1.82
N PRO A 102 4.16 -4.91 1.24
CA PRO A 102 5.44 -4.66 0.58
C PRO A 102 5.32 -3.67 -0.59
N VAL A 103 4.21 -3.69 -1.32
CA VAL A 103 3.95 -2.77 -2.45
C VAL A 103 3.74 -1.34 -1.96
N VAL A 104 2.95 -1.16 -0.89
CA VAL A 104 2.78 0.14 -0.22
C VAL A 104 4.13 0.66 0.29
N ARG A 105 4.96 -0.20 0.90
CA ARG A 105 6.30 0.19 1.38
C ARG A 105 7.24 0.55 0.24
N ALA A 106 7.16 -0.13 -0.90
CA ALA A 106 7.92 0.22 -2.10
C ALA A 106 7.49 1.57 -2.70
N LEU A 107 6.19 1.86 -2.77
CA LEU A 107 5.68 3.17 -3.19
C LEU A 107 6.16 4.30 -2.25
N LEU A 108 6.11 4.09 -0.94
CA LEU A 108 6.65 5.06 0.03
C LEU A 108 8.19 5.21 -0.05
N LEU A 109 8.90 4.21 -0.58
CA LEU A 109 10.34 4.33 -0.88
C LEU A 109 10.59 5.17 -2.13
N VAL A 110 9.71 5.12 -3.14
CA VAL A 110 9.81 5.96 -4.34
C VAL A 110 9.83 7.43 -3.96
N GLU A 111 8.92 7.90 -3.10
CA GLU A 111 8.93 9.29 -2.64
C GLU A 111 10.26 9.67 -1.98
N ARG A 112 10.78 8.80 -1.11
CA ARG A 112 12.05 9.05 -0.41
C ARG A 112 13.26 9.08 -1.33
N GLN A 113 13.26 8.31 -2.41
CA GLN A 113 14.41 8.15 -3.29
C GLN A 113 14.35 9.04 -4.53
N GLN A 114 13.15 9.32 -5.03
CA GLN A 114 12.88 9.97 -6.32
C GLN A 114 12.01 11.22 -6.20
N GLY A 115 11.40 11.47 -5.03
CA GLY A 115 10.64 12.67 -4.71
C GLY A 115 9.13 12.56 -4.93
N CYS A 116 8.40 13.59 -4.49
CA CYS A 116 6.93 13.62 -4.52
C CYS A 116 6.34 13.57 -5.93
N ALA A 117 7.04 14.13 -6.93
CA ALA A 117 6.57 14.15 -8.32
C ALA A 117 6.49 12.74 -8.92
N GLU A 118 7.51 11.91 -8.70
CA GLU A 118 7.54 10.53 -9.19
C GLU A 118 6.46 9.67 -8.51
N LEU A 119 6.32 9.79 -7.18
CA LEU A 119 5.22 9.12 -6.48
C LEU A 119 3.86 9.61 -6.98
N GLY A 120 3.69 10.91 -7.19
CA GLY A 120 2.46 11.51 -7.70
C GLY A 120 2.07 10.98 -9.08
N ALA A 121 3.03 10.82 -9.99
CA ALA A 121 2.79 10.23 -11.31
C ALA A 121 2.28 8.78 -11.20
N LYS A 122 2.96 7.94 -10.40
CA LYS A 122 2.53 6.55 -10.16
C LYS A 122 1.15 6.47 -9.50
N LEU A 123 0.85 7.35 -8.53
CA LEU A 123 -0.47 7.41 -7.89
C LEU A 123 -1.57 7.85 -8.86
N GLY A 124 -1.29 8.80 -9.77
CA GLY A 124 -2.19 9.20 -10.83
C GLY A 124 -2.51 8.07 -11.80
N GLU A 125 -1.49 7.34 -12.26
CA GLU A 125 -1.68 6.16 -13.11
C GLU A 125 -2.52 5.07 -12.43
N LEU A 126 -2.37 4.89 -11.13
CA LEU A 126 -3.21 3.96 -10.36
C LEU A 126 -4.64 4.48 -10.20
N ALA A 127 -4.84 5.79 -9.96
CA ALA A 127 -6.15 6.39 -9.82
C ALA A 127 -7.06 6.13 -11.04
N ASP A 128 -6.49 6.24 -12.24
CA ASP A 128 -7.18 6.00 -13.53
C ASP A 128 -7.83 4.60 -13.65
N TRP A 129 -7.44 3.63 -12.82
CA TRP A 129 -8.02 2.28 -12.82
C TRP A 129 -9.31 2.13 -12.03
N PHE A 130 -9.65 3.10 -11.18
CA PHE A 130 -10.85 3.02 -10.34
C PHE A 130 -11.65 4.31 -10.29
N THR A 131 -11.15 5.41 -10.84
CA THR A 131 -11.93 6.62 -11.06
C THR A 131 -12.63 6.59 -12.43
N PRO A 132 -13.83 7.16 -12.58
CA PRO A 132 -14.49 7.29 -13.87
C PRO A 132 -13.63 8.12 -14.85
N GLY A 133 -13.44 7.64 -16.08
CA GLY A 133 -12.65 8.32 -17.11
C GLY A 133 -12.70 7.59 -18.47
N GLU A 134 -12.00 8.12 -19.49
CA GLU A 134 -11.96 7.54 -20.84
C GLU A 134 -11.43 6.07 -20.88
N GLY A 135 -10.78 5.63 -19.79
CA GLY A 135 -10.30 4.27 -19.58
C GLY A 135 -11.33 3.26 -19.04
N ALA A 136 -12.54 3.69 -18.64
CA ALA A 136 -13.56 2.83 -18.01
C ALA A 136 -13.96 1.62 -18.88
N GLY A 137 -13.87 1.75 -20.21
CA GLY A 137 -14.08 0.62 -21.14
C GLY A 137 -13.05 -0.51 -21.00
N ARG A 138 -11.82 -0.23 -20.55
CA ARG A 138 -10.72 -1.20 -20.39
C ARG A 138 -10.90 -2.15 -19.20
N GLN A 139 -11.77 -1.78 -18.26
CA GLN A 139 -11.93 -2.41 -16.93
C GLN A 139 -13.11 -3.40 -16.87
N SER A 140 -13.79 -3.64 -18.01
CA SER A 140 -14.98 -4.47 -18.14
C SER A 140 -14.65 -5.98 -17.98
N GLY A 141 -14.68 -6.50 -16.74
CA GLY A 141 -14.55 -7.93 -16.43
C GLY A 141 -14.02 -8.22 -15.02
N ARG A 142 -14.06 -9.49 -14.57
CA ARG A 142 -13.58 -9.91 -13.22
C ARG A 142 -12.11 -9.53 -12.94
N GLY A 143 -11.27 -9.49 -13.98
CA GLY A 143 -9.88 -9.02 -13.85
C GLY A 143 -9.77 -7.50 -13.66
N GLY A 144 -10.70 -6.73 -14.23
CA GLY A 144 -10.76 -5.29 -14.03
C GLY A 144 -11.25 -4.90 -12.64
N SER A 145 -12.17 -5.67 -12.05
CA SER A 145 -12.60 -5.42 -10.65
C SER A 145 -11.52 -5.76 -9.63
N GLU A 146 -10.66 -6.74 -9.90
CA GLU A 146 -9.49 -7.05 -9.06
C GLU A 146 -8.41 -5.98 -9.18
N ALA A 147 -8.08 -5.54 -10.40
CA ALA A 147 -7.12 -4.46 -10.64
C ALA A 147 -7.58 -3.12 -10.02
N SER A 148 -8.87 -2.79 -10.18
CA SER A 148 -9.49 -1.60 -9.57
C SER A 148 -9.41 -1.64 -8.04
N TRP A 149 -9.65 -2.82 -7.43
CA TRP A 149 -9.47 -2.99 -5.98
C TRP A 149 -8.01 -2.77 -5.55
N TRP A 150 -7.04 -3.37 -6.25
CA TRP A 150 -5.61 -3.20 -5.95
C TRP A 150 -5.18 -1.74 -6.08
N ALA A 151 -5.57 -1.06 -7.16
CA ALA A 151 -5.25 0.33 -7.38
C ALA A 151 -5.84 1.24 -6.29
N ALA A 152 -7.13 1.09 -5.98
CA ALA A 152 -7.80 1.86 -4.93
C ALA A 152 -7.17 1.62 -3.55
N HIS A 153 -6.86 0.35 -3.24
CA HIS A 153 -6.25 -0.01 -1.96
C HIS A 153 -4.83 0.57 -1.83
N LEU A 154 -3.98 0.43 -2.86
CA LEU A 154 -2.62 0.96 -2.83
C LEU A 154 -2.60 2.49 -2.73
N VAL A 155 -3.43 3.19 -3.52
CA VAL A 155 -3.54 4.65 -3.47
C VAL A 155 -4.00 5.11 -2.09
N GLY A 156 -5.06 4.50 -1.54
CA GLY A 156 -5.57 4.85 -0.22
C GLY A 156 -4.54 4.62 0.89
N GLU A 157 -3.90 3.46 0.91
CA GLU A 157 -2.91 3.10 1.93
C GLU A 157 -1.64 3.96 1.88
N VAL A 158 -1.21 4.39 0.69
CA VAL A 158 -0.06 5.29 0.53
C VAL A 158 -0.41 6.71 0.97
N LEU A 159 -1.53 7.27 0.49
CA LEU A 159 -1.93 8.65 0.82
C LEU A 159 -2.21 8.85 2.32
N LEU A 160 -2.63 7.80 3.04
CA LEU A 160 -2.79 7.83 4.49
C LEU A 160 -1.46 7.72 5.27
N ARG A 161 -0.35 7.39 4.61
CA ARG A 161 0.96 7.13 5.25
C ARG A 161 2.06 8.10 4.84
N VAL A 162 1.90 8.84 3.75
CA VAL A 162 2.79 9.96 3.42
C VAL A 162 2.71 11.02 4.52
N ARG A 163 3.83 11.70 4.80
CA ARG A 163 3.89 12.72 5.87
C ARG A 163 3.29 14.06 5.47
N ASP A 164 3.04 14.26 4.19
CA ASP A 164 2.43 15.47 3.65
C ASP A 164 1.64 15.05 2.41
N ALA A 165 0.34 14.80 2.59
CA ALA A 165 -0.51 14.41 1.48
C ALA A 165 -0.82 15.59 0.55
N ALA A 166 -0.62 16.85 1.00
CA ALA A 166 -0.83 18.02 0.15
C ALA A 166 0.21 18.13 -0.97
N ALA A 167 1.38 17.48 -0.82
CA ALA A 167 2.35 17.31 -1.90
C ALA A 167 1.78 16.53 -3.12
N HIS A 168 0.67 15.81 -2.94
CA HIS A 168 -0.03 15.06 -3.98
C HIS A 168 -1.41 15.65 -4.32
N LEU A 169 -1.58 16.97 -4.15
CA LEU A 169 -2.85 17.67 -4.37
C LEU A 169 -3.51 17.35 -5.73
N PRO A 170 -2.81 17.31 -6.89
CA PRO A 170 -3.47 16.98 -8.16
C PRO A 170 -4.16 15.60 -8.16
N VAL A 171 -3.56 14.60 -7.49
CA VAL A 171 -4.15 13.27 -7.34
C VAL A 171 -5.37 13.34 -6.42
N LEU A 172 -5.24 14.03 -5.28
CA LEU A 172 -6.35 14.22 -4.32
C LEU A 172 -7.55 14.94 -4.97
N GLU A 173 -7.31 15.96 -5.78
CA GLU A 173 -8.36 16.67 -6.50
C GLU A 173 -9.08 15.76 -7.50
N GLY A 174 -8.35 14.97 -8.28
CA GLY A 174 -8.93 14.00 -9.22
C GLY A 174 -9.75 12.92 -8.50
N LEU A 175 -9.27 12.43 -7.37
CA LEU A 175 -10.00 11.47 -6.53
C LEU A 175 -11.28 12.10 -5.94
N ALA A 176 -11.22 13.36 -5.49
CA ALA A 176 -12.37 14.08 -4.95
C ALA A 176 -13.44 14.33 -6.02
N ASP A 177 -13.02 14.71 -7.24
CA ASP A 177 -13.92 14.89 -8.39
C ASP A 177 -14.60 13.59 -8.79
N ALA A 178 -13.90 12.47 -8.66
CA ALA A 178 -14.42 11.14 -8.91
C ALA A 178 -15.34 10.62 -7.79
N GLY A 179 -15.47 11.33 -6.67
CA GLY A 179 -16.21 10.87 -5.49
C GLY A 179 -15.58 9.62 -4.86
N ALA A 180 -14.26 9.44 -5.02
CA ALA A 180 -13.55 8.27 -4.54
C ALA A 180 -13.34 8.31 -3.01
N PHE A 181 -13.40 7.13 -2.39
CA PHE A 181 -13.28 6.92 -0.93
C PHE A 181 -14.36 7.61 -0.10
N GLY A 182 -14.61 7.13 1.12
CA GLY A 182 -15.61 7.72 2.02
C GLY A 182 -15.04 8.84 2.91
N PRO A 183 -15.90 9.55 3.69
CA PRO A 183 -15.48 10.66 4.55
C PRO A 183 -14.32 10.36 5.52
N TRP A 184 -14.24 9.12 6.02
CA TRP A 184 -13.16 8.67 6.91
C TRP A 184 -11.76 8.80 6.28
N PHE A 185 -11.64 8.61 4.97
CA PHE A 185 -10.36 8.71 4.27
C PHE A 185 -9.90 10.16 4.24
N TRP A 186 -10.77 11.06 3.79
CA TRP A 186 -10.48 12.49 3.63
C TRP A 186 -10.18 13.20 4.96
N THR A 187 -10.80 12.75 6.04
CA THR A 187 -10.56 13.28 7.40
C THR A 187 -9.26 12.75 8.02
N ALA A 188 -8.78 11.58 7.60
CA ALA A 188 -7.55 10.96 8.10
C ALA A 188 -6.28 11.42 7.36
N LEU A 189 -6.40 12.13 6.23
CA LEU A 189 -5.25 12.65 5.47
C LEU A 189 -4.45 13.68 6.27
N ASP A 190 -3.12 13.57 6.21
CA ASP A 190 -2.19 14.56 6.73
C ASP A 190 -2.06 15.74 5.76
N VAL A 191 -3.00 16.68 5.85
CA VAL A 191 -3.06 17.92 5.08
C VAL A 191 -3.42 19.10 5.98
N ASP A 192 -3.00 20.30 5.58
CA ASP A 192 -3.48 21.53 6.19
C ASP A 192 -4.98 21.70 6.00
N ASP A 193 -5.60 22.42 6.93
CA ASP A 193 -7.05 22.59 6.99
C ASP A 193 -7.63 23.27 5.74
N ASP A 194 -6.93 24.25 5.17
CA ASP A 194 -7.40 24.95 3.95
C ASP A 194 -7.50 23.98 2.77
N VAL A 195 -6.52 23.08 2.62
CA VAL A 195 -6.53 22.02 1.61
C VAL A 195 -7.66 21.02 1.89
N ARG A 196 -7.82 20.60 3.15
CA ARG A 196 -8.91 19.70 3.56
C ARG A 196 -10.28 20.27 3.20
N PHE A 197 -10.54 21.54 3.51
CA PHE A 197 -11.82 22.18 3.16
C PHE A 197 -12.03 22.31 1.66
N ALA A 198 -10.98 22.63 0.90
CA ALA A 198 -11.07 22.68 -0.56
C ALA A 198 -11.48 21.32 -1.15
N LEU A 199 -10.89 20.23 -0.68
CA LEU A 199 -11.23 18.86 -1.08
C LEU A 199 -12.65 18.48 -0.68
N LEU A 200 -13.05 18.74 0.57
CA LEU A 200 -14.41 18.45 1.05
C LEU A 200 -15.48 19.21 0.26
N ARG A 201 -15.23 20.45 -0.15
CA ARG A 201 -16.16 21.22 -1.01
C ARG A 201 -16.40 20.55 -2.36
N ARG A 202 -15.39 19.89 -2.96
CA ARG A 202 -15.55 19.12 -4.19
C ARG A 202 -16.42 17.87 -3.96
N LEU A 203 -16.21 17.21 -2.82
CA LEU A 203 -16.92 15.99 -2.43
C LEU A 203 -18.40 16.20 -2.08
N VAL A 204 -18.80 17.39 -1.62
CA VAL A 204 -20.22 17.71 -1.35
C VAL A 204 -21.10 17.53 -2.60
N LEU A 205 -20.55 17.61 -3.81
CA LEU A 205 -21.29 17.32 -5.04
C LEU A 205 -21.70 15.84 -5.17
N HIS A 206 -21.08 14.96 -4.39
CA HIS A 206 -21.30 13.51 -4.37
C HIS A 206 -22.09 13.03 -3.14
N ASP A 207 -22.74 13.94 -2.40
CA ASP A 207 -23.52 13.64 -1.18
C ASP A 207 -24.87 12.92 -1.45
N ASP A 208 -24.91 12.04 -2.46
CA ASP A 208 -26.07 11.19 -2.72
C ASP A 208 -26.05 9.96 -1.81
N ALA A 209 -26.77 10.06 -0.68
CA ALA A 209 -27.42 9.03 0.15
C ALA A 209 -26.82 7.60 0.24
N ALA A 210 -25.51 7.42 0.06
CA ALA A 210 -24.83 6.14 0.16
C ALA A 210 -24.46 5.83 1.63
N PRO A 211 -24.41 4.55 2.03
CA PRO A 211 -24.08 4.16 3.40
C PRO A 211 -22.58 4.37 3.66
N GLY A 212 -22.25 5.54 4.22
CA GLY A 212 -20.88 5.94 4.59
C GLY A 212 -20.78 7.25 5.38
N GLY A 213 -21.91 7.88 5.71
CA GLY A 213 -21.98 9.24 6.25
C GLY A 213 -21.94 10.29 5.14
N ARG A 214 -22.53 11.47 5.37
CA ARG A 214 -22.50 12.58 4.40
C ARG A 214 -21.19 13.36 4.56
N TYR A 215 -20.55 13.76 3.47
CA TYR A 215 -19.42 14.69 3.51
C TYR A 215 -19.78 16.00 4.17
N LEU A 216 -21.04 16.44 4.02
CA LEU A 216 -21.61 17.56 4.77
C LEU A 216 -21.49 17.43 6.29
N ASP A 217 -21.63 16.22 6.87
CA ASP A 217 -21.52 16.03 8.32
C ASP A 217 -20.06 16.23 8.78
N ALA A 218 -19.09 15.70 8.03
CA ALA A 218 -17.67 15.91 8.28
C ALA A 218 -17.27 17.40 8.15
N VAL A 219 -17.84 18.12 7.16
CA VAL A 219 -17.67 19.58 7.03
C VAL A 219 -18.27 20.31 8.21
N ALA A 220 -19.47 19.92 8.66
CA ALA A 220 -20.13 20.53 9.81
C ALA A 220 -19.34 20.34 11.11
N GLU A 221 -18.79 19.15 11.36
CA GLU A 221 -17.91 18.87 12.50
C GLU A 221 -16.63 19.71 12.44
N ALA A 222 -15.97 19.76 11.28
CA ALA A 222 -14.76 20.56 11.09
C ALA A 222 -15.00 22.07 11.29
N LEU A 223 -16.15 22.59 10.83
CA LEU A 223 -16.55 23.98 11.05
C LEU A 223 -16.98 24.26 12.49
N ALA A 224 -17.58 23.29 13.18
CA ALA A 224 -17.91 23.40 14.60
C ALA A 224 -16.64 23.47 15.47
N ALA A 225 -15.58 22.75 15.08
CA ALA A 225 -14.29 22.80 15.75
C ALA A 225 -13.55 24.15 15.56
N ASP A 226 -13.70 24.82 14.40
CA ASP A 226 -13.18 26.18 14.18
C ASP A 226 -14.11 27.05 13.30
N PRO A 227 -15.03 27.82 13.93
CA PRO A 227 -16.03 28.62 13.23
C PRO A 227 -15.45 29.78 12.39
N ARG A 228 -14.22 30.24 12.67
CA ARG A 228 -13.59 31.37 11.95
C ARG A 228 -13.22 31.01 10.50
N ARG A 229 -13.26 29.72 10.15
CA ARG A 229 -12.90 29.19 8.84
C ARG A 229 -13.99 29.36 7.78
N ALA A 230 -15.26 29.49 8.19
CA ALA A 230 -16.36 29.83 7.28
C ALA A 230 -16.30 31.27 6.73
N GLN A 231 -15.42 32.10 7.29
CA GLN A 231 -15.36 33.55 7.01
C GLN A 231 -14.21 33.95 6.07
N ARG A 232 -13.28 33.04 5.75
CA ARG A 232 -12.24 33.28 4.74
C ARG A 232 -12.79 32.87 3.37
N ARG A 233 -13.08 33.88 2.55
CA ARG A 233 -13.46 33.77 1.14
C ARG A 233 -12.24 33.98 0.25
#